data_AF-A0A0E3JMT6-F1
#
_entry.id   AF-A0A0E3JMT6-F1
#
_cell.length_a   1.000
_cell.length_b   1.000
_cell.length_c   1.000
_cell.angle_alpha   90.00
_cell.angle_beta   90.00
_cell.angle_gamma   90.00
#
_symmetry.space_group_name_H-M   'P 1'
#
loop_
_entity.id
_entity.type
_entity.pdbx_description
1 polymer ?
#
loop_
_entity_poly.entity_id
_entity_poly.type
_entity_poly.pdbx_seq_one_letter_code
_entity_poly.pdbx_strand_id
1 'polypeptide(L)'
;MLNIDEKALKYAKKNKGCFVVKTISASGGCCDMDVKSITVEFLKDFRGTINYNVHEYDSVKVFIEKGLILEDNILIYHKIKLPLFGNIFSSKGISIKYI
;
A
#
# COMPACT_ATOMS: atom_id res chain seq x y z
N MET A 1 6.98 -6.62 -12.15
CA MET A 1 8.11 -6.40 -11.23
C MET A 1 7.73 -5.37 -10.18
N LEU A 2 7.84 -5.74 -8.90
CA LEU A 2 7.60 -4.84 -7.77
C LEU A 2 8.93 -4.26 -7.29
N ASN A 3 8.95 -2.94 -7.08
CA ASN A 3 10.08 -2.21 -6.53
C ASN A 3 9.63 -1.38 -5.32
N ILE A 4 10.58 -1.10 -4.42
CA ILE A 4 10.40 -0.19 -3.30
C ILE A 4 11.43 0.93 -3.45
N ASP A 5 11.00 2.18 -3.41
CA ASP A 5 11.90 3.33 -3.45
C ASP A 5 12.87 3.30 -2.26
N GLU A 6 14.05 3.89 -2.44
CA GLU A 6 15.12 3.83 -1.45
C GLU A 6 14.70 4.36 -0.07
N LYS A 7 13.88 5.42 -0.01
CA LYS A 7 13.45 6.00 1.27
C LYS A 7 12.44 5.10 1.98
N ALA A 8 11.46 4.55 1.27
CA ALA A 8 10.52 3.58 1.84
C ALA A 8 11.24 2.30 2.27
N LEU A 9 12.19 1.80 1.47
CA LEU A 9 12.97 0.61 1.77
C LEU A 9 13.81 0.80 3.04
N LYS A 10 14.57 1.89 3.13
CA LYS A 10 15.35 2.25 4.33
C LYS A 10 14.45 2.36 5.56
N TYR A 11 13.28 2.98 5.42
CA TYR A 11 12.34 3.12 6.52
C TYR A 11 11.82 1.75 6.98
N ALA A 12 11.40 0.89 6.06
CA ALA A 12 10.85 -0.42 6.39
C ALA A 12 11.88 -1.32 7.08
N LYS A 13 13.10 -1.37 6.54
CA LYS A 13 14.22 -2.12 7.15
C LYS A 13 14.57 -1.61 8.55
N LYS A 14 14.74 -0.30 8.71
CA LYS A 14 15.05 0.32 10.02
C LYS A 14 13.98 0.00 11.06
N ASN A 15 12.72 -0.01 10.65
CA ASN A 15 11.58 -0.19 11.55
C ASN A 15 11.06 -1.64 11.63
N LYS A 16 11.69 -2.59 10.93
CA LYS A 16 11.32 -4.00 10.89
C LYS A 16 9.83 -4.21 10.58
N GLY A 17 9.33 -3.58 9.52
CA GLY A 17 7.93 -3.70 9.12
C GLY A 17 7.75 -3.95 7.63
N CYS A 18 6.50 -3.89 7.18
CA CYS A 18 6.08 -4.17 5.80
C CYS A 18 5.12 -3.09 5.30
N PHE A 19 4.83 -3.13 3.99
CA PHE A 19 3.83 -2.28 3.37
C PHE A 19 2.54 -3.06 3.10
N VAL A 20 1.39 -2.44 3.34
CA VAL A 20 0.07 -3.01 3.05
C VAL A 20 -0.66 -2.06 2.12
N VAL A 21 -0.99 -2.54 0.93
CA VAL A 21 -1.75 -1.85 -0.09
C VAL A 21 -3.18 -2.36 -0.04
N LYS A 22 -4.14 -1.49 0.27
CA LYS A 22 -5.55 -1.87 0.41
C LYS A 22 -6.47 -0.75 -0.09
N THR A 23 -7.70 -1.12 -0.38
CA THR A 23 -8.77 -0.19 -0.71
C THR A 23 -9.34 0.41 0.58
N ILE A 24 -9.66 1.69 0.55
CA ILE A 24 -10.53 2.33 1.54
C ILE A 24 -11.78 2.85 0.83
N SER A 25 -12.93 2.60 1.44
CA SER A 25 -14.21 3.17 1.02
C SER A 25 -14.56 4.30 1.98
N ALA A 26 -14.82 5.49 1.45
CA ALA A 26 -15.56 6.51 2.19
C ALA A 26 -17.01 6.46 1.71
N SER A 27 -17.94 6.15 2.61
CA SER A 27 -19.36 6.30 2.31
C SER A 27 -19.66 7.79 2.26
N GLY A 28 -20.03 8.31 1.09
CA GLY A 28 -20.83 9.53 1.06
C GLY A 28 -22.24 9.21 1.59
N GLY A 29 -23.10 10.20 1.74
CA GLY A 29 -24.40 10.02 2.40
C GLY A 29 -25.34 9.03 1.70
N CYS A 30 -26.63 9.06 2.07
CA CYS A 30 -27.72 8.19 1.60
C CYS A 30 -27.85 8.02 0.06
N CYS A 31 -27.14 8.83 -0.74
CA CYS A 31 -27.19 8.83 -2.21
C CYS A 31 -25.82 8.73 -2.91
N ASP A 32 -24.70 8.60 -2.18
CA ASP A 32 -23.37 8.62 -2.80
C ASP A 32 -22.81 7.20 -2.99
N MET A 33 -22.22 6.95 -4.17
CA MET A 33 -21.40 5.77 -4.39
C MET A 33 -20.14 5.83 -3.53
N ASP A 34 -19.74 4.69 -2.95
CA ASP A 34 -18.50 4.57 -2.19
C ASP A 34 -17.31 5.06 -3.02
N VAL A 35 -16.63 6.13 -2.56
CA VAL A 35 -15.35 6.53 -3.15
C VAL A 35 -14.31 5.51 -2.70
N LYS A 36 -13.94 4.61 -3.62
CA LYS A 36 -12.83 3.68 -3.42
C LYS A 36 -11.52 4.36 -3.78
N SER A 37 -10.60 4.41 -2.83
CA SER A 37 -9.22 4.85 -3.06
C SER A 37 -8.23 3.81 -2.53
N ILE A 38 -6.99 3.84 -3.03
CA ILE A 38 -5.92 2.96 -2.54
C ILE A 38 -5.12 3.69 -1.47
N THR A 39 -4.87 3.02 -0.36
CA THR A 39 -3.91 3.46 0.66
C THR A 39 -2.72 2.50 0.73
N VAL A 40 -1.57 3.03 1.11
CA VAL A 40 -0.37 2.25 1.42
C VAL A 40 0.03 2.53 2.87
N GLU A 41 -0.17 1.54 3.72
CA GLU A 41 0.15 1.61 5.14
C GLU A 41 1.47 0.91 5.44
N PHE A 42 2.23 1.45 6.39
CA PHE A 42 3.36 0.75 6.98
C PHE A 42 2.92 0.12 8.30
N LEU A 43 3.10 -1.20 8.43
CA LEU A 43 2.74 -1.94 9.64
C LEU A 43 3.91 -2.77 10.15
N LYS A 44 4.02 -2.89 11.47
CA LYS A 44 4.92 -3.84 12.14
C LYS A 44 4.15 -5.13 12.42
N ASP A 45 4.84 -6.27 12.34
CA ASP A 45 4.31 -7.59 12.69
C ASP A 45 3.05 -8.04 11.91
N PHE A 46 2.72 -7.38 10.79
CA PHE A 46 1.60 -7.78 9.96
C PHE A 46 1.94 -9.06 9.19
N ARG A 47 1.16 -10.11 9.44
CA ARG A 47 1.37 -11.44 8.86
C ARG A 47 0.58 -11.68 7.57
N GLY A 48 -0.28 -10.74 7.18
CA GLY A 48 -1.24 -10.93 6.09
C GLY A 48 -2.41 -11.82 6.50
N THR A 49 -3.51 -11.69 5.78
CA THR A 49 -4.64 -12.63 5.81
C THR A 49 -4.80 -13.26 4.43
N ILE A 50 -5.74 -14.19 4.29
CA ILE A 50 -6.06 -14.82 2.99
C ILE A 50 -6.47 -13.81 1.89
N ASN A 51 -6.76 -12.56 2.26
CA ASN A 51 -7.21 -11.50 1.37
C ASN A 51 -6.05 -10.76 0.67
N TYR A 52 -4.79 -11.13 0.91
CA TYR A 52 -3.63 -10.43 0.36
C TYR A 52 -2.75 -11.37 -0.48
N ASN A 53 -2.22 -10.83 -1.58
CA ASN A 53 -1.07 -11.38 -2.28
C ASN A 53 0.20 -10.83 -1.61
N VAL A 54 1.19 -11.69 -1.38
CA VAL A 54 2.45 -11.30 -0.73
C VAL A 54 3.54 -11.22 -1.78
N HIS A 55 4.19 -10.05 -1.84
CA HIS A 55 5.37 -9.80 -2.64
C HIS A 55 6.54 -9.49 -1.71
N GLU A 56 7.76 -9.77 -2.15
CA GLU A 56 8.96 -9.46 -1.39
C GLU A 56 9.97 -8.73 -2.28
N TYR A 57 10.56 -7.68 -1.73
CA TYR A 57 11.64 -6.93 -2.36
C TYR A 57 12.70 -6.62 -1.29
N ASP A 58 13.91 -7.14 -1.49
CA ASP A 58 15.05 -6.91 -0.60
C ASP A 58 14.71 -7.15 0.89
N SER A 59 14.09 -8.31 1.15
CA SER A 59 13.61 -8.78 2.46
C SER A 59 12.52 -7.93 3.13
N VAL A 60 11.91 -6.99 2.40
CA VAL A 60 10.72 -6.25 2.84
C VAL A 60 9.49 -6.79 2.11
N LYS A 61 8.49 -7.19 2.88
CA LYS A 61 7.22 -7.68 2.35
C LYS A 61 6.30 -6.53 1.95
N VAL A 62 5.58 -6.71 0.86
CA VAL A 62 4.47 -5.88 0.42
C VAL A 62 3.24 -6.77 0.27
N PHE A 63 2.21 -6.49 1.07
CA PHE A 63 0.94 -7.17 1.03
C PHE A 63 -0.02 -6.35 0.18
N ILE A 64 -0.51 -6.91 -0.92
CA ILE A 64 -1.43 -6.22 -1.82
C ILE A 64 -2.78 -6.92 -1.77
N GLU A 65 -3.83 -6.18 -1.42
CA GLU A 65 -5.19 -6.69 -1.36
C GLU A 65 -5.59 -7.35 -2.68
N LYS A 66 -6.18 -8.55 -2.59
CA LYS A 66 -6.68 -9.29 -3.74
C LYS A 66 -7.82 -8.51 -4.40
N GLY A 67 -7.83 -8.47 -5.73
CA GLY A 67 -8.81 -7.73 -6.52
C GLY A 67 -8.33 -6.36 -7.00
N LEU A 68 -7.20 -5.86 -6.49
CA LEU A 68 -6.51 -4.73 -7.09
C LEU A 68 -5.88 -5.13 -8.43
N ILE A 69 -5.93 -4.22 -9.40
CA ILE A 69 -5.28 -4.38 -10.70
C ILE A 69 -3.81 -4.03 -10.54
N LEU A 70 -2.93 -4.90 -11.03
CA LEU A 70 -1.48 -4.76 -10.97
C LEU A 70 -0.93 -4.59 -12.38
N GLU A 71 -0.22 -3.48 -12.60
CA GLU A 71 0.56 -3.27 -13.82
C GLU A 71 1.91 -3.98 -13.72
N ASP A 72 2.62 -4.08 -14.85
CA ASP A 72 3.94 -4.72 -14.90
C ASP A 72 4.96 -4.01 -14.01
N ASN A 73 4.85 -2.71 -13.79
CA ASN A 73 5.83 -1.93 -13.01
C ASN A 73 5.18 -1.33 -11.78
N ILE A 74 5.29 -2.04 -10.65
CA ILE A 74 4.77 -1.58 -9.36
C ILE A 74 5.90 -0.87 -8.61
N LEU A 75 5.59 0.31 -8.05
CA LEU A 75 6.49 1.04 -7.18
C LEU A 75 5.79 1.39 -5.87
N ILE A 76 6.32 0.95 -4.75
CA ILE A 76 5.98 1.49 -3.43
C ILE A 76 6.96 2.62 -3.11
N TYR A 77 6.46 3.79 -2.75
CA TYR A 77 7.32 4.94 -2.49
C TYR A 77 6.92 5.78 -1.28
N HIS A 78 7.91 6.42 -0.66
CA HIS A 78 7.71 7.47 0.33
C HIS A 78 7.16 8.72 -0.36
N LYS A 79 5.89 9.03 -0.11
CA LYS A 79 5.20 10.16 -0.75
C LYS A 79 5.58 11.48 -0.08
N ILE A 80 5.42 11.55 1.23
CA ILE A 80 5.72 12.74 2.01
C ILE A 80 5.90 12.38 3.48
N LYS A 81 6.65 13.21 4.21
CA LYS A 81 6.70 13.18 5.67
C LYS A 81 5.96 14.40 6.21
N LEU A 82 4.89 14.17 6.95
CA LEU A 82 4.14 15.25 7.60
C LEU A 82 4.56 15.39 9.07
N PRO A 83 4.63 16.61 9.60
CA PRO A 83 4.69 16.83 11.04
C PRO A 83 3.50 16.14 11.72
N LEU A 84 3.73 15.49 12.87
CA LEU A 84 2.75 14.75 13.69
C LEU A 84 2.20 13.44 13.08
N PHE A 85 1.90 13.40 11.78
CA PHE A 85 1.33 12.20 11.12
C PHE A 85 2.37 11.21 10.62
N GLY A 86 3.66 11.59 10.62
CA GLY A 86 4.76 10.69 10.27
C GLY A 86 4.93 10.53 8.76
N ASN A 87 5.29 9.31 8.33
CA ASN A 87 5.60 9.01 6.94
C ASN A 87 4.36 8.53 6.21
N ILE A 88 4.06 9.16 5.08
CA ILE A 88 3.00 8.76 4.17
C ILE A 88 3.64 8.04 2.99
N PHE A 89 3.09 6.89 2.65
CA PHE A 89 3.53 6.06 1.53
C PHE A 89 2.44 6.00 0.47
N SER A 90 2.83 5.65 -0.75
CA SER A 90 1.90 5.49 -1.86
C SER A 90 2.46 4.48 -2.88
N SER A 91 1.66 4.17 -3.89
CA SER A 91 1.99 3.22 -4.94
C SER A 91 1.82 3.81 -6.34
N LYS A 92 2.56 3.27 -7.29
CA LYS A 92 2.30 3.38 -8.74
C LYS A 92 2.13 1.98 -9.32
N GLY A 93 1.37 1.87 -10.40
CA GLY A 93 1.09 0.58 -11.06
C GLY A 93 0.10 -0.30 -10.30
N ILE A 94 -0.67 0.27 -9.36
CA ILE A 94 -1.76 -0.41 -8.64
C ILE A 94 -3.01 0.45 -8.77
N SER A 95 -4.11 -0.13 -9.21
CA SER A 95 -5.38 0.57 -9.40
C SER A 95 -6.60 -0.27 -8.97
N ILE A 96 -7.74 0.39 -8.79
CA ILE A 96 -9.01 -0.26 -8.49
C ILE A 96 -9.74 -0.51 -9.80
N LYS A 97 -10.36 -1.68 -9.92
CA LYS A 97 -11.34 -1.93 -10.99
C LYS A 97 -12.64 -1.19 -10.65
N TYR A 98 -12.90 -0.06 -11.28
CA TYR A 98 -14.23 0.55 -11.27
C TYR A 98 -15.13 -0.31 -12.19
N ILE A 99 -16.22 -0.82 -11.61
CA ILE A 99 -17.28 -1.54 -12.33
C ILE A 99 -18.44 -0.58 -12.49
#